data_AF-A0A8T2EAD4-F1
#
_entry.id   AF-A0A8T2EAD4-F1
#
_cell.length_a   1.000
_cell.length_b   1.000
_cell.length_c   1.000
_cell.angle_alpha   90.00
_cell.angle_beta   90.00
_cell.angle_gamma   90.00
#
_symmetry.space_group_name_H-M   'P 1'
#
loop_
_entity.id
_entity.type
_entity.pdbx_description
1 polymer ?
#
loop_
_entity_poly.entity_id
_entity_poly.type
_entity_poly.pdbx_seq_one_letter_code
_entity_poly.pdbx_strand_id
1 'polypeptide(L)' 'MAKGQPLEEMVECKEVLWPEECKYDACAFACALKRHGKGGCLEGPDYRSACICQYACKRS' A
#
# COMPACT_ATOMS: atom_id res chain seq x y z
N MET A 1 34.26 -14.05 -9.58
CA MET A 1 33.30 -14.25 -8.46
C MET A 1 32.32 -13.09 -8.46
N ALA A 2 31.21 -13.18 -9.20
CA ALA A 2 30.12 -12.22 -9.04
C ALA A 2 29.27 -12.70 -7.87
N LYS A 3 29.49 -12.14 -6.69
CA LYS A 3 28.57 -12.27 -5.55
C LYS A 3 27.26 -11.59 -5.97
N GLY A 4 26.39 -12.34 -6.64
CA GLY A 4 25.00 -11.97 -6.80
C GLY A 4 24.40 -11.94 -5.39
N GLN A 5 24.26 -10.73 -4.84
CA GLN A 5 23.41 -10.52 -3.69
C GLN A 5 22.03 -11.09 -4.07
N PRO A 6 21.34 -11.85 -3.20
CA PRO A 6 19.96 -12.19 -3.49
C PRO A 6 19.23 -10.86 -3.71
N LEU A 7 18.71 -10.64 -4.91
CA LEU A 7 17.73 -9.59 -5.15
C LEU A 7 16.60 -9.92 -4.18
N GLU A 8 16.60 -9.24 -3.03
CA GLU A 8 15.63 -9.49 -1.97
C GLU A 8 14.25 -9.52 -2.60
N GLU A 9 13.55 -10.65 -2.46
CA GLU A 9 12.26 -10.90 -3.12
C GLU A 9 11.29 -9.79 -2.68
N MET A 10 11.07 -8.84 -3.57
CA MET A 10 10.09 -7.79 -3.39
C MET A 10 8.72 -8.40 -3.64
N VAL A 11 7.93 -8.55 -2.57
CA VAL A 11 6.55 -9.02 -2.63
C VAL A 11 5.59 -7.83 -2.57
N GLU A 12 4.37 -8.03 -3.04
CA GLU A 12 3.30 -7.04 -2.90
C GLU A 12 2.72 -7.13 -1.48
N CYS A 13 2.97 -6.12 -0.65
CA CYS A 13 2.29 -5.93 0.62
C CYS A 13 0.99 -5.16 0.40
N LYS A 14 -0.03 -5.50 1.20
CA LYS A 14 -1.28 -4.75 1.30
C LYS A 14 -1.46 -4.28 2.74
N GLU A 15 -1.76 -3.02 2.91
CA GLU A 15 -2.02 -2.42 4.21
C GLU A 15 -3.31 -1.61 4.14
N VAL A 16 -4.15 -1.74 5.17
CA VAL A 16 -5.39 -0.99 5.28
C VAL A 16 -5.13 0.23 6.17
N LEU A 17 -5.25 1.41 5.58
CA LEU A 17 -5.21 2.70 6.26
C LEU A 17 -6.60 3.10 6.77
N TRP A 18 -6.62 4.20 7.53
CA TRP A 18 -7.79 4.72 8.20
C TRP A 18 -8.88 5.14 7.21
N PRO A 19 -10.16 5.01 7.60
CA PRO A 19 -11.26 5.28 6.70
C PRO A 19 -11.41 6.75 6.27
N GLU A 20 -10.93 7.68 7.10
CA GLU A 20 -10.96 9.11 6.78
C GLU A 20 -10.06 9.51 5.60
N GLU A 21 -9.04 8.72 5.29
CA GLU A 21 -8.14 8.95 4.13
C GLU A 21 -8.87 8.85 2.79
N CYS A 22 -10.04 8.20 2.78
CA CYS A 22 -10.86 8.07 1.58
C CYS A 22 -11.81 9.24 1.31
N LYS A 23 -12.00 10.17 2.25
CA LYS A 23 -12.89 11.32 2.04
C LYS A 23 -12.31 12.40 1.12
N TYR A 24 -10.99 12.41 0.90
CA TYR A 24 -10.29 13.52 0.25
C TYR A 24 -9.35 13.10 -0.87
N ASP A 25 -9.50 11.89 -1.43
CA ASP A 25 -8.50 11.29 -2.34
C ASP A 25 -7.09 11.19 -1.72
N ALA A 26 -6.98 11.39 -0.40
CA ALA A 26 -5.73 11.35 0.34
C ALA A 26 -5.14 9.93 0.34
N CYS A 27 -5.98 8.91 0.18
CA CYS A 27 -5.56 7.51 0.11
C CYS A 27 -4.46 7.26 -0.94
N ALA A 28 -4.67 7.69 -2.19
CA ALA A 28 -3.69 7.47 -3.25
C ALA A 28 -2.36 8.18 -2.94
N PHE A 29 -2.44 9.40 -2.41
CA PHE A 29 -1.28 10.20 -2.03
C PHE A 29 -0.52 9.61 -0.83
N ALA A 30 -1.24 9.20 0.23
CA ALA A 30 -0.67 8.58 1.41
C ALA A 30 0.03 7.25 1.09
N CYS A 31 -0.56 6.43 0.22
CA CYS A 31 0.07 5.20 -0.26
C CYS A 31 1.31 5.49 -1.12
N ALA A 32 1.28 6.54 -1.95
CA ALA A 32 2.44 6.98 -2.71
C ALA A 32 3.58 7.43 -1.79
N LEU A 33 3.28 8.16 -0.71
CA LEU A 33 4.27 8.55 0.30
C LEU A 33 4.87 7.34 1.04
N LYS A 34 4.07 6.29 1.30
CA LYS A 34 4.52 5.19 2.17
C LYS A 34 5.54 4.23 1.57
N ARG A 35 5.75 4.22 0.24
CA ARG A 35 6.78 3.43 -0.50
C ARG A 35 6.60 3.48 -2.03
N HIS A 36 6.13 4.59 -2.59
CA HIS A 36 5.63 4.62 -3.98
C HIS A 36 4.51 3.59 -4.22
N GLY A 37 3.73 3.30 -3.18
CA GLY A 37 2.62 2.36 -3.23
C GLY A 37 1.44 2.93 -4.01
N LYS A 38 0.58 2.04 -4.51
CA LYS A 38 -0.70 2.40 -5.13
C LYS A 38 -1.80 2.27 -4.10
N GLY A 39 -2.54 3.35 -3.90
CA GLY A 39 -3.68 3.40 -2.99
C GLY A 39 -5.01 3.35 -3.71
N GLY A 40 -6.01 2.74 -3.09
CA GLY A 40 -7.39 2.79 -3.56
C GLY A 40 -8.36 2.71 -2.40
N CYS A 41 -9.48 3.39 -2.53
CA CYS A 41 -10.56 3.33 -1.58
C CYS A 41 -11.48 2.16 -1.88
N LEU A 42 -11.69 1.30 -0.89
CA LEU A 42 -12.73 0.29 -0.93
C LEU A 42 -13.94 0.79 -0.14
N GLU A 43 -15.09 0.86 -0.79
CA GLU A 43 -16.35 1.10 -0.13
C GLU A 43 -16.86 -0.21 0.48
N GLY A 44 -16.82 -0.29 1.81
CA GLY A 44 -17.41 -1.40 2.56
C GLY A 44 -18.93 -1.22 2.76
N PRO A 45 -19.67 -2.29 3.08
CA PRO A 45 -21.13 -2.26 3.27
C PRO A 45 -21.63 -1.33 4.39
N ASP A 46 -20.75 -0.89 5.29
CA ASP A 46 -21.07 -0.06 6.47
C ASP A 46 -20.72 1.43 6.31
N TYR A 47 -20.60 1.96 5.10
CA TYR A 47 -20.11 3.34 4.83
C TYR A 47 -18.71 3.63 5.37
N ARG A 48 -18.00 2.60 5.84
CA ARG A 48 -16.58 2.65 6.18
C ARG A 48 -15.80 2.44 4.90
N SER A 49 -15.54 3.53 4.18
CA SER A 49 -14.55 3.54 3.11
C SER A 49 -13.21 3.23 3.74
N ALA A 50 -12.53 2.15 3.36
CA ALA A 50 -11.20 1.83 3.86
C ALA A 50 -10.17 2.13 2.76
N CYS A 51 -9.10 2.83 3.11
CA CYS A 51 -8.00 3.05 2.17
C CYS A 51 -7.09 1.83 2.16
N ILE A 52 -6.86 1.23 0.99
CA ILE A 52 -5.93 0.11 0.85
C ILE A 52 -4.70 0.57 0.06
N CYS A 53 -3.52 0.43 0.67
CA CYS A 53 -2.23 0.64 0.03
C CYS A 53 -1.61 -0.68 -0.41
N GLN A 54 -1.22 -0.75 -1.66
CA GLN A 54 -0.44 -1.84 -2.24
C GLN A 54 0.96 -1.33 -2.54
N TYR A 55 2.00 -1.91 -1.93
CA TYR A 55 3.39 -1.46 -2.13
C TYR A 55 4.36 -2.63 -2.14
N ALA A 56 5.47 -2.45 -2.87
CA ALA A 56 6.56 -3.41 -2.85
C ALA A 56 7.23 -3.41 -1.46
N CYS A 57 7.27 -4.56 -0.82
CA CYS A 57 7.89 -4.75 0.48
C CYS A 57 8.81 -5.97 0.43
N LYS A 58 9.78 -6.00 1.35
CA LYS A 58 10.59 -7.20 1.56
C LYS A 58 9.72 -8.21 2.32
N ARG A 59 9.71 -9.46 1.86
CA ARG A 59 9.07 -10.57 2.57
C ARG A 59 9.75 -10.74 3.93
N SER A 60 9.05 -10.42 5.03
CA SER A 60 9.56 -10.58 6.39
C SER A 60 9.33 -11.97 6.94
#